data_AF-A0A519CQV4-F1
#
_entry.id   AF-A0A519CQV4-F1
#
_cell.length_a   1.000
_cell.length_b   1.000
_cell.length_c   1.000
_cell.angle_alpha   90.00
_cell.angle_beta   90.00
_cell.angle_gamma   90.00
#
_symmetry.space_group_name_H-M   'P 1'
#
loop_
_entity.id
_entity.type
_entity.pdbx_description
1 polymer ?
#
loop_
_entity_poly.entity_id
_entity_poly.type
_entity_poly.pdbx_seq_one_letter_code
_entity_poly.pdbx_strand_id
1 'polypeptide(L)'
;MRVGIVVNPDAGLGGRLGFKGSDGRADEARAAGAQDRSGPRMQQCIDKLSQLLDSSLNRQGKEIEFICWSGRMGSSWMGQTAVTIIGESPQSTSAQDTALLVKQLIDSEVDLILYAGGDGTT
;
A
#
# COMPACT_ATOMS: atom_id res chain seq x y z
N MET A 1 15.36 -10.56 -2.84
CA MET A 1 14.73 -10.12 -1.58
C MET A 1 13.24 -10.03 -1.82
N ARG A 2 12.42 -10.47 -0.87
CA ARG A 2 10.95 -10.52 -1.00
C ARG A 2 10.35 -9.43 -0.15
N VAL A 3 9.63 -8.50 -0.78
CA VAL A 3 9.06 -7.33 -0.13
C VAL A 3 7.55 -7.36 -0.23
N GLY A 4 6.88 -7.45 0.91
CA GLY A 4 5.44 -7.35 1.01
C GLY A 4 4.97 -5.90 0.91
N ILE A 5 3.95 -5.63 0.10
CA ILE A 5 3.34 -4.30 -0.05
C ILE A 5 1.97 -4.29 0.62
N VAL A 6 1.76 -3.31 1.49
CA VAL A 6 0.49 -3.07 2.17
C VAL A 6 0.12 -1.61 2.05
N VAL A 7 -1.03 -1.32 1.46
CA VAL A 7 -1.61 0.02 1.42
C VAL A 7 -2.93 0.01 2.15
N ASN A 8 -3.10 0.90 3.14
CA ASN A 8 -4.41 1.23 3.67
C ASN A 8 -4.99 2.40 2.85
N PRO A 9 -5.92 2.13 1.90
CA PRO A 9 -6.42 3.16 0.99
C PRO A 9 -7.29 4.21 1.69
N ASP A 10 -7.88 3.88 2.83
CA ASP A 10 -8.78 4.77 3.56
C ASP A 10 -8.05 5.71 4.53
N ALA A 11 -6.75 5.46 4.77
CA ALA A 11 -5.97 6.27 5.68
C ALA A 11 -5.76 7.71 5.18
N GLY A 12 -5.97 8.67 6.08
CA GLY A 12 -5.74 10.10 5.84
C GLY A 12 -6.89 10.83 5.13
N LEU A 13 -8.03 10.17 4.87
CA LEU A 13 -9.20 10.79 4.24
C LEU A 13 -9.98 11.72 5.20
N GLY A 14 -10.10 11.37 6.48
CA GLY A 14 -10.97 12.09 7.42
C GLY A 14 -10.47 13.48 7.85
N GLY A 15 -9.15 13.63 8.04
CA GLY A 15 -8.58 14.85 8.63
C GLY A 15 -8.82 16.13 7.81
N ARG A 16 -9.06 16.02 6.50
CA ARG A 16 -9.31 17.19 5.63
C ARG A 16 -10.74 17.73 5.71
N LEU A 17 -11.66 16.92 6.20
CA LEU A 17 -13.08 17.25 6.34
C LEU A 17 -13.47 17.56 7.79
N GLY A 18 -12.48 17.65 8.69
CA GLY A 18 -12.72 17.81 10.13
C GLY A 18 -13.26 16.54 10.79
N PHE A 19 -13.24 15.40 10.09
CA PHE A 19 -13.52 14.11 10.71
C PHE A 19 -12.24 13.65 11.41
N LYS A 20 -12.33 13.40 12.72
CA LYS A 20 -11.22 12.89 13.54
C LYS A 20 -10.92 11.44 13.13
N GLY A 21 -10.37 11.24 11.93
CA GLY A 21 -10.25 9.93 11.28
C GLY A 21 -11.30 9.68 10.19
N SER A 22 -11.03 8.69 9.34
CA SER A 22 -11.92 8.22 8.27
C SER A 22 -12.74 6.99 8.65
N ASP A 23 -12.66 6.55 9.92
CA ASP A 23 -13.27 5.31 10.40
C ASP A 23 -14.76 5.27 10.07
N GLY A 24 -15.12 4.35 9.18
CA GLY A 24 -16.49 4.15 8.69
C GLY A 24 -17.03 5.22 7.73
N ARG A 25 -16.24 6.24 7.36
CA ARG A 25 -16.69 7.38 6.52
C ARG A 25 -15.81 7.63 5.30
N ALA A 26 -15.02 6.64 4.89
CA ALA A 26 -14.14 6.76 3.73
C ALA A 26 -14.89 7.11 2.44
N ASP A 27 -16.06 6.51 2.22
CA ASP A 27 -16.88 6.77 1.04
C ASP A 27 -17.51 8.16 1.06
N GLU A 28 -18.01 8.60 2.22
CA GLU A 28 -18.48 9.99 2.40
C GLU A 28 -17.35 10.99 2.19
N ALA A 29 -16.15 10.69 2.69
CA ALA A 29 -15.00 11.54 2.51
C ALA A 29 -14.63 11.69 1.03
N ARG A 30 -14.60 10.57 0.28
CA ARG A 30 -14.37 10.58 -1.17
C ARG A 30 -15.47 11.34 -1.92
N ALA A 31 -16.74 11.13 -1.56
CA ALA A 31 -17.87 11.86 -2.14
C ALA A 31 -17.77 13.38 -1.87
N ALA A 32 -17.21 13.78 -0.74
CA ALA A 32 -16.89 15.17 -0.41
C ALA A 32 -15.59 15.69 -1.05
N GLY A 33 -14.96 14.92 -1.93
CA GLY A 33 -13.76 15.32 -2.68
C GLY A 33 -12.43 15.01 -1.99
N ALA A 34 -12.41 14.21 -0.92
CA ALA A 34 -11.16 13.70 -0.38
C ALA A 34 -10.47 12.76 -1.38
N GLN A 35 -9.16 12.92 -1.52
CA GLN A 35 -8.32 12.10 -2.39
C GLN A 35 -7.50 11.13 -1.55
N ASP A 36 -7.31 9.92 -2.07
CA ASP A 36 -6.45 8.90 -1.44
C ASP A 36 -5.03 9.46 -1.24
N ARG A 37 -4.43 9.20 -0.07
CA ARG A 37 -3.09 9.70 0.27
C ARG A 37 -2.04 8.60 0.36
N SER A 38 -2.40 7.48 0.96
CA SER A 38 -1.48 6.36 1.16
C SER A 38 -1.03 5.74 -0.16
N GLY A 39 -1.99 5.47 -1.05
CA GLY A 39 -1.73 4.89 -2.36
C GLY A 39 -0.74 5.68 -3.22
N PRO A 40 -1.00 6.97 -3.49
CA PRO A 40 -0.07 7.79 -4.26
C PRO A 40 1.33 7.90 -3.64
N ARG A 41 1.45 7.85 -2.31
CA ARG A 41 2.76 7.83 -1.63
C ARG A 41 3.49 6.49 -1.81
N MET A 42 2.77 5.37 -1.80
CA MET A 42 3.34 4.07 -2.14
C MET A 42 3.87 4.08 -3.58
N GLN A 43 3.08 4.57 -4.54
CA GLN A 43 3.51 4.68 -5.93
C GLN A 43 4.80 5.50 -6.06
N GLN A 44 4.88 6.68 -5.42
CA GLN A 44 6.09 7.51 -5.42
C GLN A 44 7.30 6.78 -4.84
N CYS A 45 7.10 5.98 -3.78
CA CYS A 45 8.15 5.17 -3.17
C CYS A 45 8.65 4.09 -4.14
N ILE A 46 7.74 3.34 -4.78
CA ILE A 46 8.07 2.28 -5.73
C ILE A 46 8.74 2.82 -6.99
N ASP A 47 8.26 3.95 -7.52
CA ASP A 47 8.88 4.62 -8.67
C ASP A 47 10.32 5.01 -8.34
N LYS A 48 10.54 5.59 -7.15
CA LYS A 48 11.89 6.00 -6.74
C LYS A 48 12.80 4.80 -6.46
N LEU A 49 12.27 3.75 -5.85
CA LEU A 49 13.01 2.52 -5.61
C LEU A 49 13.42 1.84 -6.92
N SER A 50 12.51 1.77 -7.89
CA SER A 50 12.79 1.22 -9.23
C SER A 50 13.91 2.00 -9.93
N GLN A 51 13.86 3.34 -9.90
CA GLN A 51 14.95 4.18 -10.43
C GLN A 51 16.30 3.90 -9.77
N LEU A 52 16.32 3.60 -8.47
CA LEU A 52 17.56 3.28 -7.75
C LEU A 52 18.08 1.89 -8.13
N LEU A 53 17.20 0.91 -8.28
CA LEU A 53 17.52 -0.45 -8.71
C LEU A 53 18.10 -0.50 -10.13
N ASP A 54 17.61 0.37 -11.03
CA ASP A 54 18.10 0.49 -12.41
C ASP A 54 19.37 1.34 -12.53
N SER A 55 19.75 2.07 -11.47
CA SER A 55 20.90 2.95 -11.48
C SER A 55 22.21 2.22 -11.14
N SER A 56 23.34 2.91 -11.35
CA SER A 56 24.67 2.43 -10.95
C SER A 56 24.86 2.24 -9.44
N LEU A 57 23.89 2.65 -8.61
CA LEU A 57 23.90 2.38 -7.17
C LEU A 57 23.63 0.89 -6.87
N ASN A 58 22.92 0.18 -7.74
CA ASN A 58 22.67 -1.26 -7.61
C ASN A 58 23.85 -2.10 -8.13
N ARG A 59 25.05 -1.87 -7.58
CA ARG A 59 26.30 -2.51 -8.04
C ARG A 59 26.29 -4.03 -7.98
N GLN A 60 25.45 -4.60 -7.12
CA GLN A 60 25.33 -6.04 -6.90
C GLN A 60 24.20 -6.68 -7.72
N GLY A 61 23.50 -5.92 -8.58
CA GLY A 61 22.41 -6.44 -9.40
C GLY A 61 21.30 -7.07 -8.56
N LYS A 62 20.97 -6.46 -7.41
CA LYS A 62 19.91 -6.98 -6.54
C LYS A 62 18.56 -6.80 -7.20
N GLU A 63 17.76 -7.86 -7.15
CA GLU A 63 16.37 -7.86 -7.55
C GLU A 63 15.45 -7.97 -6.33
N ILE A 64 14.29 -7.33 -6.46
CA ILE A 64 13.23 -7.35 -5.47
C ILE A 64 12.01 -8.03 -6.07
N GLU A 65 11.52 -9.06 -5.39
CA GLU A 65 10.21 -9.62 -5.65
C GLU A 65 9.20 -8.89 -4.77
N PHE A 66 8.23 -8.21 -5.37
CA PHE A 66 7.14 -7.57 -4.65
C PHE A 66 5.93 -8.48 -4.55
N ILE A 67 5.36 -8.61 -3.36
CA ILE A 67 4.21 -9.48 -3.08
C ILE A 67 3.09 -8.66 -2.47
N CYS A 68 1.87 -8.75 -3.01
CA CYS A 68 0.74 -7.96 -2.52
C CYS A 68 -0.63 -8.53 -2.94
N TRP A 69 -1.71 -7.88 -2.50
CA TRP A 69 -3.03 -8.09 -3.10
C TRP A 69 -3.20 -7.29 -4.38
N SER A 70 -4.08 -7.77 -5.26
CA SER A 70 -4.56 -6.99 -6.39
C SER A 70 -5.45 -5.84 -5.90
N GLY A 71 -5.45 -4.71 -6.61
CA GLY A 71 -6.33 -3.58 -6.31
C GLY A 71 -5.76 -2.58 -5.31
N ARG A 72 -6.66 -1.84 -4.65
CA ARG A 72 -6.35 -0.61 -3.88
C ARG A 72 -5.52 -0.83 -2.62
N MET A 73 -5.40 -2.04 -2.11
CA MET A 73 -4.51 -2.36 -0.98
C MET A 73 -3.09 -2.76 -1.42
N GLY A 74 -2.82 -2.84 -2.72
CA GLY A 74 -1.53 -3.27 -3.25
C GLY A 74 -1.31 -2.84 -4.71
N SER A 75 -1.61 -3.73 -5.65
CA SER A 75 -1.14 -3.65 -7.05
C SER A 75 -1.53 -2.38 -7.80
N SER A 76 -2.60 -1.67 -7.40
CA SER A 76 -2.99 -0.38 -8.01
C SER A 76 -1.92 0.70 -7.88
N TRP A 77 -0.96 0.54 -6.97
CA TRP A 77 0.07 1.53 -6.63
C TRP A 77 1.49 1.08 -6.98
N MET A 78 1.62 0.10 -7.87
CA MET A 78 2.90 -0.48 -8.27
C MET A 78 3.36 -0.01 -9.66
N GLY A 79 2.58 0.81 -10.36
CA GLY A 79 2.91 1.31 -11.69
C GLY A 79 3.15 0.16 -12.69
N GLN A 80 4.34 0.13 -13.28
CA GLN A 80 4.77 -0.93 -14.20
C GLN A 80 5.60 -2.02 -13.51
N THR A 81 5.87 -1.88 -12.20
CA THR A 81 6.65 -2.85 -11.44
C THR A 81 5.88 -4.15 -11.31
N ALA A 82 6.52 -5.25 -11.69
CA ALA A 82 5.94 -6.58 -11.57
C ALA A 82 5.71 -6.98 -10.11
N VAL A 83 4.59 -7.65 -9.85
CA VAL A 83 4.20 -8.12 -8.52
C VAL A 83 3.63 -9.53 -8.55
N THR A 84 3.87 -10.28 -7.48
CA THR A 84 3.21 -11.54 -7.18
C THR A 84 1.93 -11.25 -6.41
N ILE A 85 0.78 -11.62 -6.98
CA ILE A 85 -0.54 -11.42 -6.38
C ILE A 85 -0.92 -12.63 -5.54
N ILE A 86 -1.22 -12.41 -4.25
CA ILE A 86 -1.59 -13.48 -3.29
C ILE A 86 -3.03 -13.37 -2.76
N GLY A 87 -3.79 -12.41 -3.27
CA GLY A 87 -5.19 -12.18 -2.89
C GLY A 87 -5.74 -10.93 -3.58
N GLU A 88 -6.97 -10.54 -3.24
CA GLU A 88 -7.68 -9.43 -3.88
C GLU A 88 -8.18 -8.44 -2.84
N SER A 89 -8.00 -7.14 -3.13
CA SER A 89 -8.56 -6.07 -2.30
C SER A 89 -10.08 -6.08 -2.38
N PRO A 90 -10.79 -6.07 -1.24
CA PRO A 90 -12.24 -5.91 -1.25
C PRO A 90 -12.62 -4.50 -1.74
N GLN A 91 -13.88 -4.34 -2.14
CA GLN A 91 -14.42 -3.04 -2.58
C GLN A 91 -14.38 -1.99 -1.46
N SER A 92 -14.78 -2.38 -0.25
CA SER A 92 -14.64 -1.59 0.97
C SER A 92 -13.61 -2.26 1.87
N THR A 93 -12.72 -1.47 2.47
CA THR A 93 -11.58 -2.00 3.25
C THR A 93 -11.75 -1.76 4.74
N SER A 94 -11.19 -2.66 5.54
CA SER A 94 -11.23 -2.62 6.99
C SER A 94 -9.85 -2.86 7.61
N ALA A 95 -9.74 -2.64 8.93
CA ALA A 95 -8.54 -3.01 9.67
C ALA A 95 -8.28 -4.53 9.63
N GLN A 96 -9.34 -5.34 9.59
CA GLN A 96 -9.25 -6.80 9.47
C GLN A 96 -8.64 -7.22 8.13
N ASP A 97 -8.98 -6.52 7.04
CA ASP A 97 -8.38 -6.79 5.72
C ASP A 97 -6.88 -6.49 5.72
N THR A 98 -6.47 -5.40 6.38
CA THR A 98 -5.04 -5.07 6.54
C THR A 98 -4.31 -6.14 7.34
N ALA A 99 -4.91 -6.59 8.45
CA ALA A 99 -4.34 -7.66 9.27
C ALA A 99 -4.26 -9.00 8.52
N LEU A 100 -5.27 -9.32 7.71
CA LEU A 100 -5.28 -10.53 6.88
C LEU A 100 -4.19 -10.48 5.82
N LEU A 101 -4.05 -9.36 5.10
CA LEU A 101 -3.00 -9.17 4.11
C LEU A 101 -1.61 -9.30 4.77
N VAL A 102 -1.37 -8.65 5.91
CA VAL A 102 -0.10 -8.77 6.64
C VAL A 102 0.18 -10.22 7.03
N LYS A 103 -0.82 -10.95 7.53
CA LYS A 103 -0.65 -12.37 7.87
C LYS A 103 -0.26 -13.19 6.64
N GLN A 104 -0.93 -13.00 5.50
CA GLN A 104 -0.62 -13.72 4.27
C GLN A 104 0.78 -13.39 3.73
N LEU A 105 1.27 -12.16 3.91
CA LEU A 105 2.63 -11.79 3.56
C LEU A 105 3.66 -12.48 4.46
N ILE A 106 3.39 -12.61 5.76
CA ILE A 106 4.22 -13.38 6.69
C ILE A 106 4.22 -14.86 6.31
N ASP A 107 3.05 -15.44 6.03
CA ASP A 107 2.90 -16.83 5.56
C ASP A 107 3.60 -17.04 4.20
N SER A 108 3.76 -15.97 3.42
CA SER A 108 4.53 -15.94 2.19
C SER A 108 6.03 -15.74 2.41
N GLU A 109 6.54 -15.69 3.65
CA GLU A 109 7.97 -15.55 3.98
C GLU A 109 8.65 -14.33 3.33
N VAL A 110 8.02 -13.15 3.42
CA VAL A 110 8.66 -11.89 2.99
C VAL A 110 9.78 -11.47 3.96
N ASP A 111 10.84 -10.88 3.42
CA ASP A 111 11.97 -10.36 4.19
C ASP A 111 11.65 -9.00 4.84
N LEU A 112 10.76 -8.22 4.20
CA LEU A 112 10.41 -6.85 4.58
C LEU A 112 8.95 -6.57 4.20
N ILE A 113 8.25 -5.77 5.01
CA ILE A 113 6.94 -5.21 4.65
C ILE A 113 7.07 -3.70 4.51
N LEU A 114 6.66 -3.16 3.35
CA LEU A 114 6.45 -1.74 3.11
C LEU A 114 4.97 -1.41 3.31
N TYR A 115 4.70 -0.55 4.29
CA TYR A 115 3.36 -0.12 4.64
C TYR A 115 3.15 1.36 4.30
N ALA A 116 2.10 1.67 3.54
CA ALA A 116 1.58 3.02 3.37
C ALA A 116 0.22 3.15 4.06
N GLY A 117 0.17 3.95 5.12
CA GLY A 117 -1.05 4.23 5.88
C GLY A 117 -0.92 5.50 6.72
N GLY A 118 -1.85 5.66 7.65
CA GLY A 118 -1.86 6.76 8.62
C GLY A 118 -1.08 6.41 9.88
N ASP A 119 -0.82 7.43 10.71
CA ASP A 119 -0.17 7.32 12.02
C ASP A 119 -1.05 6.68 13.10
N GLY A 120 -2.30 6.34 12.78
CA GLY A 120 -3.21 5.66 13.70
C GLY A 120 -3.61 6.51 14.91
N THR A 121 -3.60 7.84 14.79
CA THR A 121 -3.97 8.75 15.88
C THR A 121 -5.48 8.89 16.03
N THR A 122 -6.17 7.78 16.36
CA THR A 122 -7.47 7.78 17.03
C THR A 122 -7.74 6.46 17.72
#